data_AF-A0A1F4QDA1-F1
#
_entry.id   AF-A0A1F4QDA1-F1
#
_cell.length_a   1.000
_cell.length_b   1.000
_cell.length_c   1.000
_cell.angle_alpha   90.00
_cell.angle_beta   90.00
_cell.angle_gamma   90.00
#
_symmetry.space_group_name_H-M   'P 1'
#
loop_
_entity.id
_entity.type
_entity.pdbx_description
1 polymer ?
#
loop_
_entity_poly.entity_id
_entity_poly.type
_entity_poly.pdbx_seq_one_letter_code
_entity_poly.pdbx_strand_id
1 'polypeptide(L)'
;MYSNGIRVDEVERLNRDGILSKARWAGVGVAPGPTSLGLQVFRAQCQMCHSLDGYLAIRPLVAGQDAEGLGAFLEFLRAGRPGMPPIVGTEQEIQGLAAYLASLGDPAGGAR
;
A
#
# COMPACT_ATOMS: atom_id res chain seq x y z
N MET A 1 2.28 -15.18 11.83
CA MET A 1 1.80 -13.79 11.62
C MET A 1 2.92 -13.02 10.94
N TYR A 2 2.59 -12.13 10.02
CA TYR A 2 3.55 -11.26 9.34
C TYR A 2 3.89 -10.02 10.15
N SER A 3 4.92 -9.27 9.74
CA SER A 3 5.39 -8.05 10.42
C SER A 3 4.34 -6.93 10.48
N ASN A 4 3.38 -6.91 9.57
CA ASN A 4 2.26 -5.97 9.55
C ASN A 4 1.03 -6.45 10.35
N GLY A 5 1.16 -7.52 11.16
CA GLY A 5 0.09 -8.02 12.03
C GLY A 5 -0.98 -8.87 11.35
N ILE A 6 -0.87 -9.13 10.04
CA ILE A 6 -1.75 -10.05 9.31
C ILE A 6 -1.36 -11.49 9.66
N ARG A 7 -2.34 -12.32 10.02
CA ARG A 7 -2.11 -13.75 10.24
C ARG A 7 -2.19 -14.51 8.91
N VAL A 8 -1.45 -15.61 8.81
CA VAL A 8 -1.35 -16.39 7.56
C VAL A 8 -2.71 -16.94 7.14
N ASP A 9 -3.52 -17.37 8.11
CA ASP A 9 -4.89 -17.88 7.94
C ASP A 9 -5.92 -16.80 7.58
N GLU A 10 -5.58 -15.51 7.69
CA GLU A 10 -6.47 -14.41 7.31
C GLU A 10 -6.28 -13.95 5.86
N VAL A 11 -5.18 -14.34 5.20
CA VAL A 11 -4.79 -13.79 3.88
C VAL A 11 -5.89 -14.00 2.83
N GLU A 12 -6.42 -15.21 2.71
CA GLU A 12 -7.46 -15.52 1.73
C GLU A 12 -8.73 -14.69 1.96
N ARG A 13 -9.17 -14.62 3.23
CA ARG A 13 -10.34 -13.81 3.61
C ARG A 13 -10.13 -12.34 3.29
N LEU A 14 -8.96 -11.79 3.60
CA LEU A 14 -8.67 -10.36 3.41
C LEU A 14 -8.42 -10.00 1.95
N ASN A 15 -7.94 -10.93 1.11
CA ASN A 15 -7.90 -10.72 -0.34
C ASN A 15 -9.31 -10.62 -0.95
N ARG A 16 -10.28 -11.36 -0.40
CA ARG A 16 -11.67 -11.32 -0.84
C ARG A 16 -12.44 -10.12 -0.28
N ASP A 17 -12.34 -9.90 1.03
CA ASP A 17 -13.17 -8.95 1.78
C ASP A 17 -12.52 -7.56 1.90
N GLY A 18 -11.22 -7.47 1.60
CA GLY A 18 -10.39 -6.27 1.69
C GLY A 18 -9.64 -6.11 3.02
N ILE A 19 -8.43 -5.56 2.96
CA ILE A 19 -7.59 -5.33 4.14
C ILE A 19 -8.20 -4.30 5.09
N LEU A 20 -8.93 -3.31 4.55
CA LEU A 20 -9.54 -2.26 5.34
C LEU A 20 -10.74 -2.77 6.17
N SER A 21 -11.25 -3.97 5.90
CA SER A 21 -12.20 -4.66 6.78
C SER A 21 -11.62 -4.97 8.17
N LYS A 22 -10.30 -5.20 8.24
CA LYS A 22 -9.52 -5.43 9.47
C LYS A 22 -8.88 -4.13 9.99
N ALA A 23 -8.29 -3.34 9.11
CA ALA A 23 -7.55 -2.13 9.46
C ALA A 23 -8.41 -0.85 9.40
N ARG A 24 -9.59 -0.85 10.04
CA ARG A 24 -10.54 0.28 10.00
C ARG A 24 -9.93 1.62 10.46
N TRP A 25 -8.95 1.56 11.36
CA TRP A 25 -8.23 2.73 11.87
C TRP A 25 -7.44 3.46 10.77
N ALA A 26 -7.07 2.78 9.68
CA ALA A 26 -6.24 3.36 8.63
C ALA A 26 -6.93 4.55 7.92
N GLY A 27 -8.27 4.56 7.92
CA GLY A 27 -9.11 5.63 7.38
C GLY A 27 -9.27 6.86 8.28
N VAL A 28 -8.84 6.80 9.54
CA VAL A 28 -9.04 7.93 10.46
C VAL A 28 -8.29 9.16 9.96
N GLY A 29 -9.03 10.27 9.80
CA GLY A 29 -8.50 11.55 9.34
C GLY A 29 -8.10 11.59 7.85
N VAL A 30 -8.46 10.59 7.05
CA VAL A 30 -8.24 10.62 5.59
C VAL A 30 -9.39 11.38 4.93
N ALA A 31 -9.09 12.52 4.31
CA ALA A 31 -10.07 13.25 3.51
C ALA A 31 -10.44 12.46 2.24
N PRO A 32 -11.69 12.55 1.74
CA PRO A 32 -12.06 11.97 0.45
C PRO A 32 -11.25 12.56 -0.71
N GLY A 33 -10.92 11.73 -1.69
CA GLY A 33 -10.06 12.12 -2.80
C GLY A 33 -9.64 10.91 -3.64
N PRO A 34 -9.02 11.17 -4.81
CA PRO A 34 -8.68 10.12 -5.77
C PRO A 34 -7.66 9.09 -5.24
N THR A 35 -6.79 9.48 -4.30
CA THR A 35 -5.76 8.61 -3.72
C THR A 35 -6.08 8.15 -2.29
N SER A 36 -7.25 8.51 -1.76
CA SER A 36 -7.61 8.27 -0.36
C SER A 36 -7.73 6.80 0.00
N LEU A 37 -8.17 5.95 -0.94
CA LEU A 37 -8.19 4.50 -0.74
C LEU A 37 -6.76 3.96 -0.59
N GLY A 38 -5.86 4.34 -1.51
CA GLY A 38 -4.47 3.90 -1.49
C GLY A 38 -3.70 4.35 -0.26
N LEU A 39 -3.92 5.58 0.21
CA LEU A 39 -3.33 6.06 1.47
C LEU A 39 -3.74 5.18 2.66
N GLN A 40 -4.99 4.74 2.72
CA GLN A 40 -5.47 3.85 3.78
C GLN A 40 -4.80 2.47 3.70
N VAL A 41 -4.69 1.91 2.49
CA VAL A 41 -4.00 0.63 2.29
C VAL A 41 -2.51 0.75 2.63
N PHE A 42 -1.86 1.86 2.26
CA PHE A 42 -0.47 2.16 2.62
C PHE A 42 -0.29 2.21 4.14
N ARG A 43 -1.15 2.93 4.86
CA ARG A 43 -1.17 2.98 6.33
C ARG A 43 -1.32 1.58 6.94
N ALA A 44 -2.22 0.77 6.38
CA ALA A 44 -2.52 -0.56 6.89
C ALA A 44 -1.37 -1.58 6.69
N GLN A 45 -0.62 -1.49 5.58
CA GLN A 45 0.30 -2.57 5.18
C GLN A 45 1.75 -2.15 4.96
N CYS A 46 2.00 -0.93 4.51
CA CYS A 46 3.32 -0.49 4.06
C CYS A 46 4.01 0.35 5.14
N GLN A 47 3.27 1.25 5.80
CA GLN A 47 3.82 2.25 6.71
C GLN A 47 4.53 1.67 7.93
N MET A 48 4.25 0.41 8.28
CA MET A 48 4.95 -0.30 9.35
C MET A 48 6.45 -0.47 9.08
N CYS A 49 6.84 -0.51 7.81
CA CYS A 49 8.24 -0.67 7.41
C CYS A 49 8.75 0.46 6.52
N HIS A 50 7.87 1.09 5.73
CA HIS A 50 8.21 2.16 4.82
C HIS A 50 7.75 3.52 5.33
N SER A 51 8.69 4.42 5.59
CA SER A 51 8.38 5.83 5.77
C SER A 51 8.10 6.50 4.40
N LEU A 52 7.61 7.73 4.41
CA LEU A 52 7.60 8.54 3.20
C LEU A 52 9.02 8.97 2.82
N ASP A 53 9.81 9.34 3.84
CA ASP A 53 11.14 9.95 3.72
C ASP A 53 12.11 9.39 4.77
N GLY A 54 13.42 9.46 4.52
CA GLY A 54 14.45 8.95 5.44
C GLY A 54 14.63 7.42 5.39
N TYR A 55 14.68 6.77 6.56
CA TYR A 55 14.98 5.34 6.67
C TYR A 55 13.85 4.48 6.06
N LEU A 56 14.20 3.62 5.10
CA LEU A 56 13.26 2.80 4.32
C LEU A 56 12.18 3.60 3.56
N ALA A 57 12.50 4.84 3.16
CA ALA A 57 11.60 5.72 2.41
C ALA A 57 11.02 5.07 1.15
N ILE A 58 9.70 5.24 0.94
CA ILE A 58 9.00 4.72 -0.24
C ILE A 58 9.17 5.63 -1.47
N ARG A 59 9.28 6.95 -1.30
CA ARG A 59 9.30 7.91 -2.43
C ARG A 59 10.40 7.61 -3.45
N PRO A 60 11.66 7.33 -3.06
CA PRO A 60 12.70 7.01 -4.02
C PRO A 60 12.46 5.70 -4.77
N LEU A 61 11.72 4.76 -4.16
CA LEU A 61 11.44 3.45 -4.75
C LEU A 61 10.34 3.49 -5.82
N VAL A 62 9.47 4.51 -5.77
CA VAL A 62 8.35 4.70 -6.70
C VAL A 62 8.54 5.89 -7.64
N ALA A 63 9.68 6.57 -7.55
CA ALA A 63 10.00 7.74 -8.35
C ALA A 63 9.95 7.44 -9.85
N GLY A 64 9.20 8.25 -10.59
CA GLY A 64 9.03 8.09 -12.04
C GLY A 64 8.24 6.85 -12.48
N GLN A 65 7.60 6.12 -11.56
CA GLN A 65 6.70 5.02 -11.88
C GLN A 65 5.26 5.54 -11.99
N ASP A 66 4.50 5.05 -12.97
CA ASP A 66 3.07 5.30 -13.07
C ASP A 66 2.26 4.25 -12.30
N ALA A 67 0.94 4.48 -12.22
CA ALA A 67 0.05 3.59 -11.47
C ALA A 67 -0.08 2.20 -12.11
N GLU A 68 0.05 2.07 -13.43
CA GLU A 68 -0.05 0.79 -14.12
C GLU A 68 1.16 -0.10 -13.80
N GLY A 69 2.38 0.43 -13.93
CA GLY A 69 3.62 -0.26 -13.59
C GLY A 69 3.68 -0.66 -12.12
N LEU A 70 3.25 0.24 -11.22
CA LEU A 70 3.15 -0.07 -9.79
C LEU A 70 2.09 -1.12 -9.49
N GLY A 71 0.96 -1.11 -10.19
CA GLY A 71 -0.07 -2.15 -10.09
C GLY A 71 0.48 -3.54 -10.40
N ALA A 72 1.17 -3.68 -11.54
CA ALA A 72 1.80 -4.94 -11.92
C ALA A 72 2.86 -5.41 -10.89
N PHE A 73 3.64 -4.48 -10.35
CA PHE A 73 4.61 -4.79 -9.30
C PHE A 73 3.95 -5.24 -7.99
N LEU A 74 2.85 -4.59 -7.57
CA LEU A 74 2.10 -4.97 -6.38
C LEU A 74 1.45 -6.35 -6.52
N GLU A 75 0.97 -6.70 -7.71
CA GLU A 75 0.46 -8.03 -8.02
C GLU A 75 1.54 -9.11 -7.86
N PHE A 76 2.76 -8.84 -8.35
CA PHE A 76 3.91 -9.71 -8.10
C PHE A 76 4.21 -9.87 -6.60
N LEU A 77 4.06 -8.80 -5.81
CA LEU A 77 4.29 -8.82 -4.36
C LEU A 77 3.19 -9.52 -3.55
N ARG A 78 2.08 -9.98 -4.16
CA ARG A 78 1.07 -10.79 -3.45
C ARG A 78 1.65 -12.11 -2.93
N ALA A 79 2.68 -12.65 -3.56
CA ALA A 79 3.40 -13.82 -3.07
C ALA A 79 4.32 -13.51 -1.86
N GLY A 80 4.58 -12.22 -1.60
CA GLY A 80 5.59 -11.77 -0.66
C GLY A 80 7.02 -12.03 -1.17
N ARG A 81 8.01 -11.50 -0.45
CA ARG A 81 9.44 -11.76 -0.72
C ARG A 81 10.24 -11.70 0.58
N PRO A 82 11.47 -12.25 0.65
CA PRO A 82 12.28 -12.12 1.86
C PRO A 82 12.38 -10.66 2.33
N GLY A 83 12.05 -10.42 3.61
CA GLY A 83 12.05 -9.09 4.22
C GLY A 83 10.81 -8.22 3.94
N MET A 84 9.83 -8.68 3.14
CA MET A 84 8.59 -7.94 2.87
C MET A 84 7.38 -8.89 2.85
N PRO A 85 6.35 -8.64 3.68
CA PRO A 85 5.18 -9.51 3.72
C PRO A 85 4.41 -9.46 2.40
N PRO A 86 3.56 -10.47 2.12
CA PRO A 86 2.67 -10.41 0.97
C PRO A 86 1.75 -9.19 1.05
N ILE A 87 1.46 -8.62 -0.11
CA ILE A 87 0.43 -7.58 -0.22
C ILE A 87 -0.94 -8.27 -0.26
N VAL A 88 -1.85 -7.81 0.62
CA VAL A 88 -3.17 -8.41 0.81
C VAL A 88 -4.25 -7.36 0.54
N GLY A 89 -5.30 -7.71 -0.18
CA GLY A 89 -6.42 -6.80 -0.43
C GLY A 89 -7.16 -7.12 -1.71
N THR A 90 -8.30 -6.45 -1.90
CA THR A 90 -9.08 -6.57 -3.14
C THR A 90 -8.35 -5.91 -4.31
N GLU A 91 -8.74 -6.25 -5.52
CA GLU A 91 -8.25 -5.58 -6.73
C GLU A 91 -8.38 -4.05 -6.63
N GLN A 92 -9.53 -3.56 -6.15
CA GLN A 92 -9.77 -2.12 -5.98
C GLN A 92 -8.80 -1.48 -4.97
N GLU A 93 -8.50 -2.17 -3.87
CA GLU A 93 -7.54 -1.70 -2.87
C GLU A 93 -6.11 -1.64 -3.43
N ILE A 94 -5.72 -2.63 -4.25
CA ILE A 94 -4.38 -2.67 -4.88
C ILE A 94 -4.24 -1.58 -5.95
N GLN A 95 -5.25 -1.39 -6.80
CA GLN A 95 -5.28 -0.28 -7.76
C GLN A 95 -5.24 1.08 -7.06
N GLY A 96 -6.00 1.22 -5.95
CA GLY A 96 -5.95 2.42 -5.12
C GLY A 96 -4.56 2.66 -4.55
N LEU A 97 -3.90 1.61 -4.04
CA LEU A 97 -2.52 1.69 -3.53
C LEU A 97 -1.54 2.11 -4.62
N ALA A 98 -1.62 1.51 -5.82
CA ALA A 98 -0.80 1.90 -6.96
C ALA A 98 -0.96 3.39 -7.32
N ALA A 99 -2.20 3.90 -7.38
CA ALA A 99 -2.47 5.30 -7.65
C ALA A 99 -1.88 6.23 -6.57
N TYR A 100 -1.98 5.87 -5.29
CA TYR A 100 -1.34 6.62 -4.22
C TYR A 100 0.18 6.61 -4.32
N LEU A 101 0.80 5.45 -4.57
CA LEU A 101 2.25 5.34 -4.72
C LEU A 101 2.77 6.13 -5.93
N ALA A 102 2.09 6.10 -7.07
CA ALA A 102 2.42 6.92 -8.23
C ALA A 102 2.40 8.42 -7.89
N SER A 103 1.40 8.87 -7.11
CA SER A 103 1.31 10.27 -6.67
C SER A 103 2.46 10.71 -5.76
N LEU A 104 3.13 9.76 -5.09
CA LEU A 104 4.32 10.03 -4.26
C LEU A 104 5.60 10.15 -5.09
N GLY A 105 5.65 9.48 -6.24
CA GLY A 105 6.80 9.42 -7.14
C GLY A 105 6.85 10.56 -8.17
N ASP A 106 5.78 11.34 -8.30
CA ASP A 106 5.75 12.54 -9.12
C ASP A 106 6.56 13.66 -8.43
N PRO A 107 7.61 14.22 -9.07
CA PRO A 107 8.39 15.33 -8.52
C PRO A 107 7.54 16.57 -8.18
N ALA A 108 6.34 16.73 -8.74
CA ALA A 108 5.41 17.81 -8.38
C ALA A 108 4.64 17.56 -7.07
N GLY A 109 4.57 16.32 -6.57
CA GLY A 109 3.83 15.91 -5.37
C GLY A 109 4.69 15.66 -4.12
N GLY A 110 6.00 15.86 -4.22
CA GLY A 110 6.98 15.48 -3.20
C GLY A 110 7.47 16.58 -2.25
N ALA A 111 7.13 17.85 -2.48
CA ALA A 111 7.61 18.96 -1.65
C ALA A 111 6.54 20.01 -1.40
N ARG A 112 5.89 19.94 -0.24
CA ARG A 112 5.50 21.07 0.61
C ARG A 112 5.47 20.63 2.07
#